data_AF-A0A351DV39-F1
#
_entry.id   AF-A0A351DV39-F1
#
_cell.length_a   1.000
_cell.length_b   1.000
_cell.length_c   1.000
_cell.angle_alpha   90.00
_cell.angle_beta   90.00
_cell.angle_gamma   90.00
#
_symmetry.space_group_name_H-M   'P 1'
#
loop_
_entity.id
_entity.type
_entity.pdbx_description
1 polymer ?
#
loop_
_entity_poly.entity_id
_entity_poly.type
_entity_poly.pdbx_seq_one_letter_code
_entity_poly.pdbx_strand_id
1 'polypeptide(L)' 'EEAITKMQRALDEYIIEGVKTTIPFHQRLMKNQRFRDGDF' A
#
# COMPACT_ATOMS: atom_id res chain seq x y z
N GLU A 1 -2.67 13.33 2.05
CA GLU A 1 -3.60 12.45 1.32
C GLU A 1 -3.13 12.05 -0.08
N GLU A 2 -2.67 12.98 -0.93
CA GLU A 2 -2.25 12.70 -2.31
C GLU A 2 -1.20 11.56 -2.44
N ALA A 3 -0.20 11.53 -1.56
CA ALA A 3 0.83 10.52 -1.56
C ALA A 3 0.30 9.10 -1.24
N ILE A 4 -0.63 8.96 -0.28
CA ILE A 4 -1.23 7.67 0.08
C ILE A 4 -2.06 7.14 -1.08
N THR A 5 -2.87 8.00 -1.70
CA THR A 5 -3.69 7.62 -2.85
C THR A 5 -2.84 7.21 -4.04
N LYS A 6 -1.74 7.92 -4.33
CA LYS A 6 -0.79 7.56 -5.39
C LYS A 6 -0.14 6.21 -5.12
N MET A 7 0.32 5.96 -3.89
CA MET A 7 0.95 4.69 -3.53
C MET A 7 -0.05 3.52 -3.58
N GLN A 8 -1.29 3.74 -3.14
CA GLN A 8 -2.31 2.70 -3.19
C GLN A 8 -2.64 2.28 -4.64
N ARG A 9 -2.80 3.24 -5.56
CA ARG A 9 -3.00 2.94 -6.99
C ARG A 9 -1.82 2.18 -7.59
N ALA A 10 -0.59 2.61 -7.29
CA ALA A 10 0.61 1.94 -7.76
C ALA A 10 0.66 0.48 -7.27
N LEU A 11 0.35 0.21 -6.00
CA LEU A 11 0.34 -1.15 -5.45
C LEU A 11 -0.75 -2.04 -6.06
N ASP A 12 -1.87 -1.47 -6.50
CA ASP A 12 -2.97 -2.21 -7.13
C ASP A 12 -2.71 -2.52 -8.61
N GLU A 13 -1.93 -1.67 -9.30
CA GLU A 13 -1.57 -1.83 -10.72
C GLU A 13 -0.32 -2.70 -10.94
N TYR A 14 0.48 -2.95 -9.89
CA TYR A 14 1.71 -3.74 -9.99
C TYR A 14 1.44 -5.25 -10.08
N ILE A 15 1.87 -5.86 -11.19
CA ILE A 15 1.84 -7.31 -11.40
C ILE A 15 3.28 -7.85 -11.31
N ILE A 16 3.54 -8.75 -10.36
CA ILE A 16 4.84 -9.40 -10.18
C ILE A 16 4.63 -10.91 -10.19
N GLU A 17 5.32 -11.59 -11.11
CA GLU A 17 5.24 -13.04 -11.29
C GLU A 17 6.52 -13.73 -10.79
N GLY A 18 6.39 -15.00 -10.39
CA GLY A 18 7.53 -15.86 -10.06
C GLY A 18 8.15 -15.65 -8.67
N VAL A 19 7.78 -14.60 -7.93
CA VAL A 19 8.28 -14.35 -6.56
C VAL A 19 7.20 -13.83 -5.63
N LYS A 20 7.30 -14.18 -4.34
CA LYS A 20 6.46 -13.57 -3.30
C LYS A 20 6.90 -12.15 -3.03
N THR A 21 5.94 -11.26 -2.81
CA THR A 21 6.20 -9.84 -2.57
C THR A 21 5.54 -9.38 -1.28
N THR A 22 5.97 -8.22 -0.78
CA THR A 22 5.38 -7.55 0.37
C THR A 22 4.21 -6.65 -0.02
N ILE A 23 3.79 -6.64 -1.29
CA ILE A 23 2.68 -5.81 -1.80
C ILE A 23 1.40 -6.02 -0.97
N PRO A 24 0.96 -7.25 -0.66
CA PRO A 24 -0.26 -7.45 0.13
C PRO A 24 -0.17 -6.83 1.54
N PHE A 25 1.01 -6.81 2.14
CA PHE A 25 1.24 -6.15 3.43
C PHE A 25 1.09 -4.62 3.30
N HIS A 26 1.72 -4.02 2.30
CA HIS A 26 1.66 -2.57 2.09
C HIS A 26 0.25 -2.12 1.69
N GLN A 27 -0.49 -2.88 0.88
CA GLN A 27 -1.89 -2.59 0.57
C GLN A 27 -2.77 -2.53 1.82
N ARG A 28 -2.54 -3.42 2.80
CA ARG A 28 -3.24 -3.39 4.09
C ARG A 28 -2.80 -2.19 4.94
N LEU A 29 -1.51 -1.88 4.95
CA LEU A 29 -0.97 -0.72 5.67
C LEU A 29 -1.55 0.59 5.13
N MET A 30 -1.65 0.75 3.82
CA MET A 30 -2.24 1.94 3.19
C MET A 30 -3.72 2.12 3.52
N LYS A 31 -4.44 1.05 3.92
CA LYS A 31 -5.84 1.10 4.38
C LYS A 31 -5.97 1.26 5.90
N ASN A 32 -4.88 1.17 6.66
CA ASN A 32 -4.90 1.27 8.10
C ASN A 32 -5.11 2.73 8.54
N GLN A 33 -6.07 2.95 9.44
CA GLN A 33 -6.44 4.30 9.88
C GLN A 33 -5.33 4.97 10.70
N ARG A 34 -4.68 4.25 11.62
CA ARG A 34 -3.56 4.79 12.43
C ARG A 34 -2.40 5.25 11.57
N PHE A 35 -2.08 4.46 10.54
CA PHE A 35 -1.05 4.82 9.57
C PHE A 35 -1.42 6.09 8.78
N ARG A 36 -2.69 6.24 8.39
CA ARG A 36 -3.19 7.43 7.68
C ARG A 36 -3.20 8.69 8.56
N ASP A 37 -3.48 8.51 9.84
CA ASP A 37 -3.56 9.60 10.83
C ASP A 37 -2.18 10.05 11.32
N GLY A 38 -1.10 9.35 10.92
CA GLY A 38 0.27 9.69 11.36
C GLY A 38 0.62 9.18 12.76
N ASP A 39 -0.23 8.34 13.35
CA ASP A 39 -0.07 7.78 14.70
C ASP A 39 0.54 6.37 14.62
N PHE A 40 1.84 6.29 14.35
CA PHE A 40 2.58 5.03 14.16
C PHE A 40 4.00 5.06 14.73
#